data_AF-A0A496R403-F1
#
_entry.id   AF-A0A496R403-F1
#
_cell.length_a   1.000
_cell.length_b   1.000
_cell.length_c   1.000
_cell.angle_alpha   90.00
_cell.angle_beta   90.00
_cell.angle_gamma   90.00
#
_symmetry.space_group_name_H-M   'P 1'
#
loop_
_entity.id
_entity.type
_entity.pdbx_description
1 polymer ?
#
loop_
_entity_poly.entity_id
_entity_poly.type
_entity_poly.pdbx_seq_one_letter_code
_entity_poly.pdbx_strand_id
1 'polypeptide(L)' 'MAIILPEDYHARTALENRRIHCMTSFQARKQDIRPLRIGILNIMPVANTYEYNILFPIGRSVLQIEP' A
#
# COMPACT_ATOMS: atom_id res chain seq x y z
N MET A 1 6.12 -7.77 4.89
CA MET A 1 4.99 -7.09 5.56
C MET A 1 4.43 -6.07 4.60
N ALA A 2 3.11 -5.87 4.63
CA ALA A 2 2.35 -5.69 3.40
C ALA A 2 1.46 -4.45 3.42
N ILE A 3 1.38 -3.79 2.27
CA ILE A 3 0.34 -2.80 2.02
C ILE A 3 -0.86 -3.54 1.44
N ILE A 4 -2.03 -3.23 1.99
CA ILE A 4 -3.32 -3.70 1.50
C ILE A 4 -3.74 -2.76 0.37
N LEU A 5 -3.73 -3.27 -0.86
CA LEU A 5 -4.10 -2.53 -2.06
C LEU A 5 -5.05 -3.36 -2.94
N PRO A 6 -5.95 -2.73 -3.69
CA PRO A 6 -6.73 -3.39 -4.73
C PRO A 6 -5.85 -4.11 -5.77
N GLU A 7 -6.41 -5.10 -6.46
CA GLU A 7 -5.69 -5.80 -7.55
C GLU A 7 -5.34 -4.85 -8.69
N ASP A 8 -6.28 -3.99 -9.08
CA ASP A 8 -6.14 -3.03 -10.18
C ASP A 8 -5.43 -1.72 -9.80
N TYR A 9 -4.68 -1.70 -8.70
CA TYR A 9 -4.00 -0.50 -8.24
C TYR A 9 -2.81 -0.13 -9.14
N HIS A 10 -2.85 1.07 -9.73
CA HIS A 10 -1.91 1.51 -10.77
C HIS A 10 -0.41 1.41 -10.40
N ALA A 11 -0.04 1.65 -9.14
CA ALA A 11 1.35 1.60 -8.69
C ALA A 11 1.79 0.23 -8.15
N ARG A 12 0.94 -0.80 -8.21
CA ARG A 12 1.21 -2.13 -7.64
C ARG A 12 2.47 -2.77 -8.20
N THR A 13 2.59 -2.84 -9.52
CA THR A 13 3.76 -3.44 -10.19
C THR A 13 5.05 -2.69 -9.83
N ALA A 14 4.98 -1.36 -9.72
CA ALA A 14 6.13 -0.54 -9.32
C ALA A 14 6.58 -0.80 -7.87
N LEU A 15 5.63 -1.05 -6.96
CA LEU A 15 5.90 -1.40 -5.56
C LEU A 15 6.49 -2.82 -5.44
N GLU A 16 5.90 -3.79 -6.12
CA GLU A 16 6.36 -5.19 -6.13
C GLU A 16 7.77 -5.32 -6.71
N ASN A 17 8.08 -4.61 -7.81
CA ASN A 17 9.42 -4.54 -8.39
C ASN A 17 10.49 -4.05 -7.39
N ARG A 18 10.08 -3.27 -6.39
CA ARG A 18 10.97 -2.78 -5.34
C ARG A 18 10.89 -3.56 -4.04
N ARG A 19 10.42 -4.82 -4.13
CA ARG A 19 10.32 -5.79 -3.03
C ARG A 19 9.35 -5.37 -1.92
N ILE A 20 8.34 -4.55 -2.25
CA ILE A 20 7.23 -4.28 -1.34
C ILE A 20 6.15 -5.32 -1.61
N HIS A 21 5.71 -5.99 -0.55
CA HIS A 21 4.65 -6.97 -0.67
C HIS A 21 3.29 -6.27 -0.70
N CYS A 22 2.56 -6.40 -1.81
CA CYS A 22 1.20 -5.90 -1.95
C CYS A 22 0.23 -7.07 -1.80
N MET A 23 -0.80 -6.91 -0.97
CA MET A 23 -1.83 -7.93 -0.73
C MET A 23 -3.22 -7.34 -0.88
N THR A 24 -4.19 -8.19 -1.19
CA THR A 24 -5.60 -7.76 -1.25
C THR A 24 -6.24 -7.76 0.14
N SER A 25 -7.33 -7.01 0.30
CA SER A 25 -8.11 -7.01 1.54
C SER A 25 -8.62 -8.40 1.93
N PHE A 26 -8.93 -9.24 0.94
CA PHE A 26 -9.31 -10.64 1.16
C PHE A 26 -8.16 -11.48 1.75
N GLN A 27 -6.93 -11.31 1.24
CA GLN A 27 -5.75 -11.99 1.78
C GLN A 27 -5.41 -11.50 3.19
N ALA A 28 -5.50 -10.19 3.44
CA ALA A 28 -5.24 -9.60 4.75
C ALA A 28 -6.18 -10.14 5.83
N ARG A 29 -7.48 -10.28 5.52
CA ARG A 29 -8.48 -10.85 6.44
C ARG A 29 -8.16 -12.28 6.89
N LYS A 30 -7.50 -13.09 6.06
CA LYS A 30 -7.10 -14.46 6.42
C LYS A 30 -5.97 -14.51 7.44
N GLN A 31 -5.19 -13.43 7.57
CA GLN A 31 -4.06 -13.37 8.48
C GLN A 31 -4.48 -12.97 9.91
N ASP A 32 -5.72 -12.51 10.09
CA ASP A 32 -6.27 -12.06 11.39
C ASP A 32 -5.39 -11.01 12.10
N ILE A 33 -4.75 -10.14 11.33
CA ILE A 33 -3.99 -8.99 11.82
C ILE A 33 -4.86 -7.75 11.65
N ARG A 34 -4.98 -6.91 12.68
CA ARG A 34 -5.65 -5.61 12.57
C ARG A 34 -4.77 -4.66 11.76
N PRO A 35 -5.17 -4.24 10.55
CA PRO A 35 -4.37 -3.29 9.77
C PRO A 35 -4.44 -1.89 10.38
N LEU A 36 -3.36 -1.14 10.22
CA LEU A 36 -3.34 0.30 10.51
C LEU A 36 -3.96 1.04 9.32
N ARG A 37 -5.04 1.78 9.57
CA ARG A 37 -5.69 2.63 8.57
C ARG A 37 -5.04 4.00 8.57
N ILE A 38 -4.55 4.45 7.41
CA ILE A 38 -3.87 5.73 7.27
C ILE A 38 -4.56 6.54 6.18
N GLY A 39 -5.27 7.60 6.55
CA GLY A 39 -5.83 8.52 5.56
C GLY A 39 -4.73 9.40 4.95
N ILE A 40 -4.60 9.37 3.62
CA ILE A 40 -3.61 10.18 2.89
C ILE A 40 -4.35 11.26 2.09
N LEU A 41 -4.14 12.53 2.48
CA LEU A 41 -4.59 13.68 1.68
C LEU A 41 -3.43 14.15 0.79
N ASN A 42 -3.45 13.73 -0.47
CA ASN A 42 -2.45 14.16 -1.44
C ASN A 42 -2.89 15.48 -2.11
N ILE A 43 -2.13 16.55 -1.88
CA ILE A 43 -2.35 17.88 -2.47
C ILE A 43 -1.42 18.17 -3.66
N MET A 44 -0.66 17.16 -4.13
CA MET A 44 0.27 17.33 -5.23
C MET A 44 -0.46 17.45 -6.58
N PRO A 45 0.07 18.24 -7.54
CA PRO A 45 -0.57 18.47 -8.83
C PRO A 45 -0.64 17.22 -9.72
N VAL A 46 0.17 16.21 -9.46
CA VAL A 46 0.18 14.93 -10.19
C VAL A 46 0.03 13.77 -9.19
N ALA A 47 -1.21 13.52 -8.76
CA ALA A 47 -1.51 12.60 -7.64
C ALA A 47 -0.92 11.19 -7.85
N ASN A 48 -1.17 10.56 -9.00
CA ASN A 48 -0.76 9.18 -9.29
C ASN A 48 0.76 8.96 -9.18
N THR A 49 1.57 9.92 -9.63
CA THR A 49 3.04 9.80 -9.57
C THR A 49 3.55 9.92 -8.14
N TYR A 50 2.87 10.71 -7.31
CA TYR A 50 3.28 10.96 -5.93
C TYR A 50 2.80 9.89 -4.94
N GLU A 51 1.70 9.21 -5.22
CA GLU A 51 1.20 8.11 -4.39
C GLU A 51 2.26 7.03 -4.19
N TYR A 52 3.00 6.66 -5.24
CA TYR A 52 4.12 5.74 -5.12
C TYR A 52 5.16 6.17 -4.09
N ASN A 53 5.53 7.46 -4.09
CA ASN A 53 6.56 7.99 -3.19
C ASN A 53 6.12 7.97 -1.72
N ILE A 54 4.81 8.02 -1.46
CA ILE A 54 4.24 7.92 -0.11
C ILE A 54 4.11 6.45 0.30
N LEU A 55 3.58 5.60 -0.59
CA LEU A 55 3.38 4.18 -0.32
C LEU A 55 4.69 3.41 -0.18
N PHE A 56 5.74 3.79 -0.90
CA PHE A 56 7.03 3.12 -0.86
C PHE A 56 7.65 3.01 0.56
N PRO A 57 7.86 4.10 1.32
CA PRO A 57 8.39 4.02 2.68
C PRO A 57 7.42 3.32 3.64
N ILE A 58 6.10 3.56 3.49
CA ILE A 58 5.06 2.96 4.33
C ILE A 58 5.04 1.43 4.17
N GLY A 59 5.26 0.92 2.95
CA GLY A 59 5.27 -0.49 2.63
C GLY A 59 6.49 -1.27 3.12
N ARG A 60 7.46 -0.57 3.73
CA ARG A 60 8.59 -1.20 4.44
C ARG A 60 8.32 -1.42 5.92
N SER A 61 7.17 -0.97 6.42
CA SER A 61 6.73 -1.23 7.78
C SER A 61 6.51 -2.72 8.00
N VAL A 62 6.68 -3.13 9.26
CA VAL A 62 6.33 -4.47 9.72
C VAL A 62 4.81 -4.66 9.91
N LEU A 63 4.06 -3.56 9.99
CA LEU A 63 2.60 -3.60 10.15
C LEU A 63 1.89 -3.77 8.80
N GLN A 64 0.69 -4.35 8.83
CA GLN A 64 -0.24 -4.26 7.71
C GLN A 64 -0.83 -2.85 7.65
N ILE A 65 -0.83 -2.25 6.46
CA ILE A 65 -1.29 -0.87 6.28
C ILE A 65 -2.37 -0.82 5.20
N GLU A 66 -3.48 -0.17 5.52
CA GLU A 66 -4.61 0.11 4.63
C GLU A 66 -4.65 1.64 4.40
N PRO A 67 -4.08 2.12 3.27
CA PRO A 67 -4.08 3.54 2.90
C PRO A 67 -5.44 4.03 2.40
#